data_AF-A0A957D1F6-F1
#
_entry.id   AF-A0A957D1F6-F1
#
_cell.length_a   1.000
_cell.length_b   1.000
_cell.length_c   1.000
_cell.angle_alpha   90.00
_cell.angle_beta   90.00
_cell.angle_gamma   90.00
#
_symmetry.space_group_name_H-M   'P 1'
#
loop_
_entity.id
_entity.type
_entity.pdbx_description
1 polymer ?
#
loop_
_entity_poly.entity_id
_entity_poly.type
_entity_poly.pdbx_seq_one_letter_code
_entity_poly.pdbx_strand_id
1 'polypeptide(L)'
;NGRKQPMYIYPENGGIFAFAGLWEYWQSADGSELQTCTILTTTPNDLMASIHNRMPVIVEPADFDMWLHPGPRSDDAHHLLRPYPADKMAAYAVSTAVNSPANDNPTCIAPL
;
A
#
# COMPACT_ATOMS: atom_id res chain seq x y z
N ASN A 1 -15.62 -17.94 16.47
CA ASN A 1 -14.24 -18.48 16.40
C ASN A 1 -13.19 -17.54 15.79
N GLY A 2 -13.37 -16.20 15.84
CA GLY A 2 -12.29 -15.18 15.78
C GLY A 2 -11.26 -15.21 14.63
N ARG A 3 -11.43 -16.04 13.59
CA ARG A 3 -10.45 -16.18 12.50
C ARG A 3 -10.53 -14.98 11.56
N LYS A 4 -9.38 -14.37 11.27
CA LYS A 4 -9.26 -13.31 10.26
C LYS A 4 -9.37 -13.93 8.87
N GLN A 5 -10.22 -13.36 8.03
CA GLN A 5 -10.36 -13.71 6.62
C GLN A 5 -9.42 -12.81 5.79
N PRO A 6 -8.40 -13.36 5.10
CA PRO A 6 -7.58 -12.56 4.20
C PRO A 6 -8.39 -12.03 3.03
N MET A 7 -8.09 -10.80 2.62
CA MET A 7 -8.73 -10.11 1.50
C MET A 7 -7.65 -9.68 0.52
N TYR A 8 -7.86 -9.94 -0.78
CA TYR A 8 -7.06 -9.36 -1.84
C TYR A 8 -7.71 -8.06 -2.29
N ILE A 9 -6.94 -6.98 -2.31
CA ILE A 9 -7.40 -5.62 -2.61
C ILE A 9 -6.65 -5.12 -3.85
N TYR A 10 -7.37 -4.60 -4.85
CA TYR A 10 -6.82 -4.30 -6.17
C TYR A 10 -7.50 -3.08 -6.82
N PRO A 11 -6.86 -2.42 -7.81
CA PRO A 11 -7.49 -1.32 -8.54
C PRO A 11 -8.65 -1.83 -9.40
N GLU A 12 -9.81 -1.18 -9.34
CA GLU A 12 -11.03 -1.63 -10.02
C GLU A 12 -10.84 -1.79 -11.54
N ASN A 13 -10.05 -0.90 -12.14
CA ASN A 13 -9.78 -0.88 -13.58
C ASN A 13 -8.51 -1.65 -13.98
N GLY A 14 -8.00 -2.52 -13.09
CA GLY A 14 -6.73 -3.23 -13.28
C GLY A 14 -5.49 -2.35 -13.12
N GLY A 15 -4.32 -2.94 -13.37
CA GLY A 15 -3.02 -2.28 -13.16
C GLY A 15 -2.48 -2.47 -11.74
N ILE A 16 -1.65 -1.52 -11.30
CA ILE A 16 -0.96 -1.57 -10.01
C ILE A 16 -1.26 -0.32 -9.19
N PHE A 17 -1.24 -0.46 -7.86
CA PHE A 17 -1.20 0.70 -6.97
C PHE A 17 0.21 1.27 -6.89
N ALA A 18 0.31 2.59 -6.77
CA ALA A 18 1.52 3.27 -6.32
C ALA A 18 1.30 3.76 -4.89
N PHE A 19 2.12 3.29 -3.95
CA PHE A 19 2.02 3.70 -2.55
C PHE A 19 3.00 4.82 -2.25
N ALA A 20 2.54 5.83 -1.50
CA ALA A 20 3.41 6.86 -0.97
C ALA A 20 4.37 6.24 0.06
N GLY A 21 5.68 6.33 -0.22
CA GLY A 21 6.71 5.76 0.64
C GLY A 21 7.83 6.72 0.97
N LEU A 22 8.41 6.55 2.15
CA LEU A 22 9.67 7.20 2.53
C LEU A 22 10.79 6.19 2.39
N TRP A 23 11.99 6.65 2.07
CA TRP A 23 13.17 5.81 1.99
C TRP A 23 14.36 6.49 2.66
N GLU A 24 15.31 5.68 3.11
CA GLU A 24 16.54 6.13 3.72
C GLU A 24 17.70 5.26 3.24
N TYR A 25 18.84 5.91 3.04
CA TYR A 25 20.13 5.26 2.90
C TYR A 25 20.90 5.43 4.21
N TRP A 26 21.34 4.30 4.77
CA TRP A 26 22.14 4.24 5.99
C TRP A 26 23.46 3.54 5.72
N GLN A 27 24.55 4.07 6.28
CA GLN A 27 25.86 3.44 6.23
C GLN A 27 26.35 3.16 7.66
N SER A 28 26.72 1.91 7.90
CA SER A 28 27.29 1.45 9.16
C SER A 28 28.75 1.87 9.32
N ALA A 29 29.24 1.86 10.56
CA ALA A 29 30.64 2.12 10.86
C ALA A 29 31.61 1.09 10.25
N ASP A 30 31.14 -0.13 9.95
CA ASP A 30 31.92 -1.18 9.26
C ASP A 30 31.91 -1.05 7.73
N GLY A 31 31.26 0.00 7.20
CA GLY A 31 31.16 0.27 5.77
C GLY A 31 30.00 -0.46 5.07
N SER A 32 29.20 -1.26 5.79
CA SER A 32 27.98 -1.84 5.20
C SER A 32 26.93 -0.77 4.89
N GLU A 33 26.24 -0.94 3.77
CA GLU A 33 25.22 -0.03 3.27
C GLU A 33 23.84 -0.69 3.35
N LEU A 34 22.84 0.09 3.75
CA LEU A 34 21.46 -0.36 3.85
C LEU A 34 20.53 0.69 3.24
N GLN A 35 19.72 0.25 2.27
CA GLN A 35 18.60 1.02 1.76
C GLN A 35 17.31 0.46 2.33
N THR A 36 16.55 1.29 3.04
CA THR A 36 15.26 0.90 3.60
C THR A 36 14.15 1.80 3.07
N CYS A 37 12.92 1.29 3.13
CA CYS A 37 11.75 2.08 2.83
C CYS A 37 10.59 1.72 3.77
N THR A 38 9.62 2.62 3.84
CA THR A 38 8.37 2.43 4.56
C THR A 38 7.20 2.96 3.73
N ILE A 39 6.04 2.33 3.88
CA ILE A 39 4.79 2.76 3.25
C ILE A 39 4.01 3.63 4.23
N LEU A 40 3.57 4.81 3.78
CA LEU A 40 2.68 5.66 4.56
C LEU A 40 1.28 5.05 4.61
N THR A 41 0.64 5.18 5.77
CA THR A 41 -0.74 4.72 5.98
C THR A 41 -1.63 5.87 6.41
N THR A 42 -2.92 5.76 6.10
CA THR A 42 -3.97 6.73 6.42
C THR A 42 -5.23 6.01 6.92
N THR A 43 -6.28 6.76 7.24
CA THR A 43 -7.59 6.22 7.61
C THR A 43 -8.20 5.44 6.45
N PRO A 44 -9.04 4.42 6.70
CA PRO A 44 -9.68 3.69 5.63
C PRO A 44 -10.75 4.54 4.94
N ASN A 45 -11.02 4.24 3.67
CA ASN A 45 -12.26 4.62 3.00
C ASN A 45 -13.40 3.64 3.37
N ASP A 46 -14.60 3.83 2.83
CA ASP A 46 -15.77 3.00 3.17
C ASP A 46 -15.58 1.51 2.88
N LEU A 47 -14.94 1.16 1.75
CA LEU A 47 -14.62 -0.23 1.42
C LEU A 47 -13.64 -0.82 2.44
N MET A 48 -12.53 -0.12 2.69
CA MET A 48 -11.47 -0.59 3.58
C MET A 48 -11.92 -0.63 5.03
N ALA A 49 -12.86 0.23 5.46
CA ALA A 49 -13.34 0.27 6.84
C ALA A 49 -14.03 -1.04 7.26
N SER A 50 -14.60 -1.77 6.28
CA SER A 50 -15.16 -3.11 6.51
C SER A 50 -14.10 -4.21 6.65
N ILE A 51 -12.86 -3.96 6.20
CA ILE A 51 -11.76 -4.94 6.13
C ILE A 51 -10.71 -4.68 7.22
N HIS A 52 -10.27 -3.43 7.37
CA HIS A 52 -9.18 -3.03 8.25
C HIS A 52 -9.27 -1.54 8.66
N ASN A 53 -8.74 -1.19 9.82
CA ASN A 53 -8.81 0.18 10.37
C ASN A 53 -7.79 1.18 9.79
N ARG A 54 -7.04 0.78 8.75
CA ARG A 54 -6.02 1.57 8.07
C ARG A 54 -5.90 1.11 6.62
N MET A 55 -5.43 1.99 5.75
CA MET A 55 -5.04 1.66 4.39
C MET A 55 -3.74 2.40 4.00
N PRO A 56 -3.02 1.93 2.97
CA PRO A 56 -1.90 2.70 2.41
C PRO A 56 -2.37 4.04 1.86
N VAL A 57 -1.48 5.04 1.86
CA VAL A 57 -1.66 6.23 1.03
C VAL A 57 -1.33 5.85 -0.40
N ILE A 58 -2.34 5.89 -1.28
CA ILE A 58 -2.22 5.50 -2.69
C ILE A 58 -2.16 6.78 -3.53
N VAL A 59 -1.10 6.94 -4.31
CA VAL A 59 -0.86 8.12 -5.16
C VAL A 59 -1.44 7.85 -6.55
N GLU A 60 -2.21 8.79 -7.10
CA GLU A 60 -2.73 8.68 -8.47
C GLU A 60 -1.66 9.08 -9.50
N PRO A 61 -1.70 8.54 -10.74
CA PRO A 61 -0.72 8.88 -11.77
C PRO A 61 -0.54 10.38 -12.01
N ALA A 62 -1.61 11.16 -11.87
CA ALA A 62 -1.57 12.62 -12.03
C ALA A 62 -0.75 13.34 -10.93
N ASP A 63 -0.54 12.68 -9.79
CA ASP A 63 0.14 13.23 -8.62
C ASP A 63 1.58 12.71 -8.45
N PHE A 64 2.06 11.86 -9.37
CA PHE A 64 3.40 11.26 -9.28
C PHE A 64 4.50 12.32 -9.27
N ASP A 65 4.42 13.31 -10.14
CA ASP A 65 5.42 14.39 -10.21
C ASP A 65 5.45 15.21 -8.92
N MET A 66 4.29 15.43 -8.29
CA MET A 66 4.21 16.12 -7.00
C MET A 66 4.81 15.26 -5.88
N TRP A 67 4.54 13.96 -5.87
CA TRP A 67 5.09 13.05 -4.85
C TRP A 67 6.61 12.85 -4.97
N LEU A 68 7.11 12.76 -6.21
CA LEU A 68 8.51 12.47 -6.53
C LEU A 68 9.37 13.73 -6.71
N HIS A 69 8.79 14.94 -6.53
CA HIS A 69 9.49 16.19 -6.76
C HIS A 69 10.78 16.28 -5.92
N PRO A 70 11.96 16.47 -6.54
CA PRO A 70 13.20 16.61 -5.81
C PRO A 70 13.31 18.02 -5.22
N GLY A 71 13.26 18.15 -3.90
CA GLY A 71 13.38 19.44 -3.24
C GLY A 71 12.76 19.47 -1.84
N PRO A 72 12.75 20.64 -1.18
CA PRO A 72 11.96 20.80 0.04
C PRO A 72 10.50 20.45 -0.28
N ARG A 73 9.91 19.57 0.54
CA ARG A 73 8.48 19.24 0.42
C ARG A 73 7.68 20.53 0.55
N SER A 74 6.90 20.86 -0.48
CA SER A 74 5.86 21.86 -0.32
C SER A 74 4.76 21.28 0.57
N ASP A 75 4.03 22.16 1.26
CA ASP A 75 2.83 21.77 2.00
C ASP A 75 1.81 21.04 1.08
N ASP A 76 1.91 21.20 -0.24
CA ASP A 76 1.03 20.58 -1.22
C ASP A 76 1.05 19.04 -1.17
N ALA A 77 2.20 18.42 -0.86
CA ALA A 77 2.31 16.97 -0.76
C ALA A 77 1.47 16.40 0.40
N HIS A 78 1.13 17.20 1.42
CA HIS A 78 0.24 16.79 2.49
C HIS A 78 -1.19 16.51 1.98
N HIS A 79 -1.61 17.14 0.87
CA HIS A 79 -2.91 16.87 0.26
C HIS A 79 -3.04 15.44 -0.28
N LEU A 80 -1.91 14.75 -0.53
CA LEU A 80 -1.88 13.36 -0.94
C LEU A 80 -2.10 12.38 0.21
N LEU A 81 -1.94 12.83 1.47
CA LEU A 81 -2.05 11.98 2.67
C LEU A 81 -3.51 11.70 3.07
N ARG A 82 -4.31 11.25 2.10
CA ARG A 82 -5.76 11.03 2.24
C ARG A 82 -6.15 9.61 1.79
N PRO A 83 -7.30 9.08 2.22
CA PRO A 83 -7.80 7.80 1.76
C PRO A 83 -8.01 7.78 0.23
N TYR A 84 -7.74 6.64 -0.40
CA TYR A 84 -8.00 6.44 -1.83
C TYR A 84 -9.51 6.38 -2.11
N PRO A 85 -10.01 6.81 -3.27
CA PRO A 85 -11.43 6.69 -3.60
C PRO A 85 -11.91 5.24 -3.60
N ALA A 86 -12.99 4.95 -2.87
CA ALA A 86 -13.50 3.58 -2.70
C ALA A 86 -14.01 2.96 -4.01
N ASP A 87 -14.51 3.78 -4.93
CA ASP A 87 -15.01 3.40 -6.25
C ASP A 87 -13.90 3.07 -7.26
N LYS A 88 -12.64 3.35 -6.92
CA LYS A 88 -11.46 3.02 -7.75
C LYS A 88 -10.76 1.74 -7.32
N MET A 89 -11.30 1.02 -6.33
CA MET A 89 -10.72 -0.22 -5.83
C MET A 89 -11.79 -1.25 -5.50
N ALA A 90 -11.41 -2.51 -5.57
CA ALA A 90 -12.24 -3.62 -5.14
C ALA A 90 -11.45 -4.58 -4.26
N ALA A 91 -12.19 -5.49 -3.63
CA ALA A 91 -11.61 -6.56 -2.84
C ALA A 91 -12.45 -7.84 -2.91
N TYR A 92 -11.79 -8.98 -2.81
CA TYR A 92 -12.44 -10.28 -2.63
C TYR A 92 -11.69 -11.14 -1.60
N ALA A 93 -12.38 -12.11 -1.01
CA ALA A 93 -11.80 -13.01 -0.03
C ALA A 93 -10.84 -14.01 -0.70
N VAL A 94 -9.70 -14.28 -0.06
CA VAL A 94 -8.70 -15.26 -0.53
C VAL A 94 -8.38 -16.30 0.54
N SER A 95 -7.80 -17.42 0.11
CA SER A 95 -7.40 -18.51 1.01
C SER A 95 -6.41 -18.05 2.07
N THR A 96 -6.46 -18.69 3.25
CA THR A 96 -5.45 -18.52 4.30
C THR A 96 -4.05 -19.00 3.90
N ALA A 97 -3.90 -19.61 2.72
CA ALA A 97 -2.60 -19.92 2.13
C ALA A 97 -1.68 -18.69 2.07
N VAL A 98 -2.22 -17.50 1.78
CA VAL A 98 -1.43 -16.25 1.70
C VAL A 98 -0.80 -15.82 3.03
N ASN A 99 -1.25 -16.38 4.16
CA ASN A 99 -0.71 -16.03 5.48
C ASN A 99 0.72 -16.56 5.69
N SER A 100 1.16 -17.53 4.89
CA SER A 100 2.53 -18.04 4.94
C SER A 100 3.37 -17.38 3.85
N PRO A 101 4.45 -16.64 4.19
CA PRO A 101 5.33 -16.02 3.20
C PRO A 101 6.10 -17.03 2.34
N ALA A 102 6.11 -18.32 2.72
CA ALA A 102 6.69 -19.38 1.89
C ALA A 102 5.83 -19.71 0.65
N ASN A 103 4.59 -19.23 0.60
CA ASN A 103 3.69 -19.45 -0.53
C ASN A 103 3.80 -18.29 -1.53
N ASP A 104 4.53 -18.51 -2.61
CA ASP A 104 4.64 -17.58 -3.74
C ASP A 104 4.13 -18.25 -5.02
N ASN A 105 2.80 -18.25 -5.18
CA ASN A 105 2.15 -18.83 -6.35
C ASN A 105 0.76 -18.20 -6.55
N PRO A 106 0.13 -18.40 -7.73
CA PRO A 106 -1.14 -17.74 -8.07
C PRO A 106 -2.31 -18.04 -7.13
N THR A 107 -2.27 -19.13 -6.35
CA THR A 107 -3.36 -19.47 -5.41
C THR A 107 -3.45 -18.48 -4.24
N CYS A 108 -2.39 -17.72 -3.96
CA CYS A 108 -2.40 -16.69 -2.92
C CYS A 108 -3.40 -15.55 -3.20
N ILE A 109 -3.75 -15.34 -4.47
CA ILE A 109 -4.71 -14.30 -4.88
C ILE A 109 -5.94 -14.89 -5.57
N ALA A 110 -6.12 -16.21 -5.57
CA ALA A 110 -7.31 -16.83 -6.14
C ALA A 110 -8.54 -16.50 -5.27
N PRO A 111 -9.66 -16.04 -5.88
CA PRO A 111 -10.91 -15.84 -5.15
C PRO A 111 -11.39 -17.11 -4.45
N LEU A 112 -11.95 -16.95 -3.24
CA LEU A 112 -12.67 -18.01 -2.52
C LEU A 112 -14.09 -18.21 -3.01
#